data_AF-Q0V1X4-F1
#
_entry.id   AF-Q0V1X4-F1
#
_cell.length_a   1.000
_cell.length_b   1.000
_cell.length_c   1.000
_cell.angle_alpha   90.00
_cell.angle_beta   90.00
_cell.angle_gamma   90.00
#
_symmetry.space_group_name_H-M   'P 1'
#
loop_
_entity.id
_entity.type
_entity.pdbx_description
1 polymer ?
#
loop_
_entity_poly.entity_id
_entity_poly.type
_entity_poly.pdbx_seq_one_letter_code
_entity_poly.pdbx_strand_id
1 'polypeptide(L)'
;MKQFNQRQPDKGGIKGSATATISLPIANPPAEDTNKPSQGANSQPQTNGDVHKGSVSYSPTLFISRKPSSNTNLTDTIPNITPSTTNPYLAAREGLDRDGFVVLPASLFPSFDLTALREAASRITTAARTGTWPYIRTLPKQFPPWPQDPSAGIWGVQHLLHPSNPDHLIFARSYFDAELLKYVGALIGCEQDDLTMELYNMLVRPDHKFELRWHRDDIPATASAEEELERLNKPGWHAQWNLALFDDASLIVVPGSHRRARTTTERDAHPYEPTLPDQLTVKLKAGKNDAAWKFRDEGGGRA
;
A
#
# COMPACT_ATOMS: atom_id res chain seq x y z
N MET A 1 39.63 27.49 -13.94
CA MET A 1 39.30 27.97 -12.58
C MET A 1 38.41 29.20 -12.70
N LYS A 2 37.11 29.06 -12.41
CA LYS A 2 36.16 30.18 -12.25
C LYS A 2 35.41 29.94 -10.94
N GLN A 3 35.43 30.95 -10.07
CA GLN A 3 34.91 30.92 -8.70
C GLN A 3 33.38 30.80 -8.70
N PHE A 4 32.85 29.82 -7.95
CA PHE A 4 31.44 29.77 -7.59
C PHE A 4 31.22 30.57 -6.32
N ASN A 5 30.35 31.57 -6.43
CA ASN A 5 30.01 32.51 -5.38
C ASN A 5 29.03 31.87 -4.39
N GLN A 6 29.33 31.96 -3.09
CA GLN A 6 28.46 31.53 -2.00
C GLN A 6 27.21 32.41 -1.94
N ARG A 7 26.01 31.80 -2.05
CA ARG A 7 24.78 32.33 -1.47
C ARG A 7 23.88 31.18 -1.00
N GLN A 8 23.62 31.16 0.31
CA GLN A 8 22.38 30.67 0.91
C GLN A 8 21.86 31.80 1.83
N PRO A 9 20.58 31.82 2.27
CA PRO A 9 19.54 30.80 2.11
C PRO A 9 18.24 31.34 1.47
N ASP A 10 17.48 30.51 0.74
CA ASP A 10 16.09 30.85 0.39
C ASP A 10 15.14 30.15 1.35
N LYS A 11 14.26 30.96 1.95
CA LYS A 11 13.22 30.59 2.91
C LYS A 11 11.96 30.23 2.13
N GLY A 12 11.12 29.37 2.71
CA GLY A 12 9.93 28.82 2.07
C GLY A 12 9.05 29.84 1.32
N GLY A 13 8.64 29.45 0.11
CA GLY A 13 7.62 30.12 -0.68
C GLY A 13 7.07 29.15 -1.72
N ILE A 14 5.77 28.87 -1.64
CA ILE A 14 5.00 28.08 -2.60
C ILE A 14 5.08 28.79 -3.95
N LYS A 15 5.70 28.16 -4.97
CA LYS A 15 5.66 28.65 -6.35
C LYS A 15 4.65 27.83 -7.15
N GLY A 16 3.80 28.56 -7.86
CA GLY A 16 2.57 28.09 -8.49
C GLY A 16 2.75 26.89 -9.42
N SER A 17 1.73 26.03 -9.41
CA SER A 17 1.56 24.90 -10.30
C SER A 17 1.55 25.36 -11.76
N ALA A 18 2.46 24.83 -12.56
CA ALA A 18 2.41 24.94 -14.01
C ALA A 18 1.43 23.86 -14.52
N THR A 19 0.29 24.29 -15.06
CA THR A 19 -0.72 23.41 -15.64
C THR A 19 -0.20 22.84 -16.96
N ALA A 20 0.06 21.54 -17.01
CA ALA A 20 0.34 20.83 -18.26
C ALA A 20 -0.87 19.96 -18.62
N THR A 21 -1.61 20.33 -19.67
CA THR A 21 -2.71 19.55 -20.21
C THR A 21 -2.15 18.50 -21.17
N ILE A 22 -2.23 17.21 -20.81
CA ILE A 22 -1.90 16.10 -21.71
C ILE A 22 -3.21 15.51 -22.24
N SER A 23 -3.44 15.60 -23.55
CA SER A 23 -4.56 14.93 -24.21
C SER A 23 -4.21 13.47 -24.50
N LEU A 24 -4.94 12.53 -23.90
CA LEU A 24 -4.84 11.10 -24.23
C LEU A 24 -5.86 10.75 -25.33
N PRO A 25 -5.50 9.95 -26.36
CA PRO A 25 -6.45 9.49 -27.37
C PRO A 25 -7.40 8.42 -26.77
N ILE A 26 -8.70 8.60 -27.02
CA ILE A 26 -9.77 7.65 -26.66
C ILE A 26 -9.64 6.41 -27.56
N ALA A 27 -9.52 5.23 -26.96
CA ALA A 27 -9.59 3.96 -27.68
C ALA A 27 -11.07 3.55 -27.86
N ASN A 28 -11.48 3.28 -29.11
CA ASN A 28 -12.79 2.70 -29.41
C ASN A 28 -12.83 1.21 -29.03
N PRO A 29 -13.98 0.67 -28.57
CA PRO A 29 -14.11 -0.73 -28.21
C PRO A 29 -14.12 -1.65 -29.45
N PRO A 30 -13.56 -2.87 -29.37
CA PRO A 30 -13.68 -3.88 -30.42
C PRO A 30 -15.07 -4.55 -30.40
N ALA A 31 -15.54 -4.93 -31.59
CA ALA A 31 -16.84 -5.52 -31.87
C ALA A 31 -17.04 -6.92 -31.28
N GLU A 32 -18.28 -7.24 -30.90
CA GLU A 32 -18.75 -8.57 -30.48
C GLU A 32 -18.64 -9.60 -31.61
N ASP A 33 -18.14 -10.79 -31.29
CA ASP A 33 -18.27 -11.96 -32.16
C ASP A 33 -19.12 -13.04 -31.47
N THR A 34 -20.27 -13.27 -32.06
CA THR A 34 -21.27 -14.27 -31.70
C THR A 34 -20.92 -15.60 -32.36
N ASN A 35 -20.60 -16.65 -31.59
CA ASN A 35 -21.02 -18.01 -31.93
C ASN A 35 -20.74 -19.04 -30.82
N LYS A 36 -21.82 -19.73 -30.42
CA LYS A 36 -21.85 -20.95 -29.60
C LYS A 36 -22.42 -22.07 -30.48
N PRO A 37 -22.04 -23.33 -30.26
CA PRO A 37 -23.11 -24.32 -30.08
C PRO A 37 -22.87 -25.32 -28.94
N SER A 38 -24.01 -25.89 -28.52
CA SER A 38 -24.29 -26.81 -27.42
C SER A 38 -24.25 -28.30 -27.79
N GLN A 39 -24.37 -29.15 -26.75
CA GLN A 39 -24.79 -30.57 -26.65
C GLN A 39 -23.66 -31.52 -26.20
N GLY A 40 -23.82 -32.52 -25.32
CA GLY A 40 -24.95 -33.02 -24.53
C GLY A 40 -24.57 -34.33 -23.77
N ALA A 41 -25.31 -34.61 -22.69
CA ALA A 41 -25.72 -35.90 -22.08
C ALA A 41 -24.72 -36.94 -21.47
N ASN A 42 -25.02 -37.32 -20.20
CA ASN A 42 -25.01 -38.62 -19.49
C ASN A 42 -23.95 -39.70 -19.82
N SER A 43 -23.31 -40.38 -18.86
CA SER A 43 -23.92 -41.42 -18.00
C SER A 43 -22.92 -41.94 -16.93
N GLN A 44 -23.38 -42.27 -15.73
CA GLN A 44 -22.73 -43.24 -14.81
C GLN A 44 -23.15 -44.69 -15.17
N PRO A 45 -22.46 -45.75 -14.69
CA PRO A 45 -22.87 -46.41 -13.43
C PRO A 45 -21.74 -47.04 -12.57
N GLN A 46 -21.98 -47.09 -11.24
CA GLN A 46 -21.82 -48.21 -10.26
C GLN A 46 -20.50 -49.04 -10.17
N THR A 47 -20.02 -49.66 -9.08
CA THR A 47 -20.42 -49.93 -7.67
C THR A 47 -19.28 -50.71 -6.97
N ASN A 48 -19.41 -50.92 -5.64
CA ASN A 48 -18.75 -51.88 -4.71
C ASN A 48 -17.49 -51.33 -4.02
N GLY A 49 -17.42 -51.17 -2.69
CA GLY A 49 -17.78 -52.08 -1.59
C GLY A 49 -16.45 -52.62 -1.01
N ASP A 50 -16.17 -52.84 0.27
CA ASP A 50 -16.86 -52.71 1.54
C ASP A 50 -15.80 -53.06 2.65
N VAL A 51 -16.12 -52.81 3.93
CA VAL A 51 -15.63 -53.47 5.18
C VAL A 51 -14.34 -53.02 5.93
N HIS A 52 -14.60 -52.35 7.06
CA HIS A 52 -14.13 -52.48 8.47
C HIS A 52 -12.78 -53.09 8.93
N LYS A 53 -12.16 -52.42 9.92
CA LYS A 53 -11.89 -52.83 11.35
C LYS A 53 -11.07 -51.70 12.05
N GLY A 54 -11.47 -51.11 13.20
CA GLY A 54 -11.27 -51.56 14.60
C GLY A 54 -9.78 -51.55 15.02
N SER A 55 -9.26 -51.02 16.14
CA SER A 55 -9.79 -50.40 17.36
C SER A 55 -8.60 -49.92 18.25
N VAL A 56 -8.87 -49.00 19.20
CA VAL A 56 -8.30 -48.84 20.56
C VAL A 56 -6.92 -48.14 20.82
N SER A 57 -7.00 -47.33 21.88
CA SER A 57 -6.15 -46.34 22.57
C SER A 57 -4.84 -46.82 23.20
N TYR A 58 -3.93 -45.87 23.50
CA TYR A 58 -3.30 -45.66 24.84
C TYR A 58 -2.66 -44.25 24.94
N SER A 59 -2.88 -43.57 26.06
CA SER A 59 -2.07 -42.42 26.54
C SER A 59 -1.29 -42.85 27.78
N PRO A 60 -0.11 -42.25 28.04
CA PRO A 60 0.10 -41.61 29.34
C PRO A 60 0.92 -40.29 29.33
N THR A 61 0.41 -39.34 30.13
CA THR A 61 1.12 -38.43 31.06
C THR A 61 1.82 -37.14 30.58
N LEU A 62 1.12 -36.03 30.87
CA LEU A 62 1.54 -34.73 31.42
C LEU A 62 2.93 -34.13 31.05
N PHE A 63 2.90 -33.18 30.12
CA PHE A 63 3.70 -31.96 30.22
C PHE A 63 2.74 -30.76 30.32
N ILE A 64 2.86 -29.98 31.40
CA ILE A 64 2.15 -28.70 31.56
C ILE A 64 2.80 -27.72 30.59
N SER A 65 2.28 -27.67 29.36
CA SER A 65 2.56 -26.59 28.42
C SER A 65 1.47 -25.53 28.59
N ARG A 66 1.87 -24.35 29.08
CA ARG A 66 1.01 -23.16 29.07
C ARG A 66 0.54 -22.95 27.64
N LYS A 67 -0.78 -23.06 27.41
CA LYS A 67 -1.40 -22.69 26.14
C LYS A 67 -0.95 -21.25 25.81
N PRO A 68 -0.38 -21.00 24.62
CA PRO A 68 -0.36 -19.64 24.11
C PRO A 68 -1.83 -19.22 23.98
N SER A 69 -2.15 -18.06 24.55
CA SER A 69 -3.37 -17.32 24.25
C SER A 69 -3.57 -17.35 22.74
N SER A 70 -4.75 -17.78 22.33
CA SER A 70 -5.16 -17.84 20.94
C SER A 70 -4.87 -16.52 20.24
N ASN A 71 -3.83 -16.49 19.39
CA ASN A 71 -3.72 -15.52 18.33
C ASN A 71 -4.88 -15.78 17.37
N THR A 72 -6.02 -15.15 17.63
CA THR A 72 -7.03 -14.90 16.61
C THR A 72 -6.34 -14.13 15.48
N ASN A 73 -6.18 -14.79 14.34
CA ASN A 73 -5.72 -14.16 13.11
C ASN A 73 -6.73 -13.06 12.73
N LEU A 74 -6.45 -11.82 13.11
CA LEU A 74 -7.21 -10.61 12.73
C LEU A 74 -7.21 -10.33 11.22
N THR A 75 -6.58 -11.18 10.41
CA THR A 75 -6.68 -11.13 8.94
C THR A 75 -8.08 -11.47 8.43
N ASP A 76 -8.92 -12.15 9.23
CA ASP A 76 -10.30 -12.49 8.83
C ASP A 76 -11.32 -11.40 9.18
N THR A 77 -10.89 -10.29 9.81
CA THR A 77 -11.78 -9.25 10.35
C THR A 77 -11.69 -7.89 9.69
N ILE A 78 -10.86 -7.69 8.66
CA ILE A 78 -11.01 -6.49 7.81
C ILE A 78 -12.23 -6.75 6.92
N PRO A 79 -13.35 -6.01 7.08
CA PRO A 79 -14.50 -6.22 6.22
C PRO A 79 -14.11 -5.89 4.78
N ASN A 80 -14.06 -6.92 3.94
CA ASN A 80 -13.80 -6.76 2.51
C ASN A 80 -14.94 -5.97 1.89
N ILE A 81 -14.64 -4.80 1.33
CA ILE A 81 -15.59 -4.03 0.54
C ILE A 81 -15.75 -4.76 -0.79
N THR A 82 -16.93 -5.32 -1.01
CA THR A 82 -17.25 -6.03 -2.25
C THR A 82 -18.03 -5.12 -3.20
N PRO A 83 -17.97 -5.38 -4.53
CA PRO A 83 -18.78 -4.67 -5.52
C PRO A 83 -20.31 -4.74 -5.30
N SER A 84 -20.77 -5.63 -4.41
CA SER A 84 -22.18 -5.80 -4.04
C SER A 84 -22.64 -4.86 -2.91
N THR A 85 -21.76 -4.00 -2.39
CA THR A 85 -22.17 -2.94 -1.46
C THR A 85 -22.92 -1.84 -2.23
N THR A 86 -24.07 -1.40 -1.71
CA THR A 86 -24.94 -0.41 -2.37
C THR A 86 -24.21 0.90 -2.69
N ASN A 87 -23.17 1.23 -1.92
CA ASN A 87 -22.23 2.31 -2.22
C ASN A 87 -20.82 1.92 -1.73
N PRO A 88 -19.94 1.40 -2.60
CA PRO A 88 -18.61 0.93 -2.20
C PRO A 88 -17.68 2.07 -1.77
N TYR A 89 -17.90 3.28 -2.27
CA TYR A 89 -17.14 4.47 -1.87
C TYR A 89 -17.47 4.89 -0.43
N LEU A 90 -18.75 4.88 -0.06
CA LEU A 90 -19.17 5.15 1.32
C LEU A 90 -18.63 4.08 2.27
N ALA A 91 -18.71 2.81 1.89
CA ALA A 91 -18.14 1.72 2.68
C ALA A 91 -16.62 1.86 2.87
N ALA A 92 -15.90 2.30 1.83
CA ALA A 92 -14.48 2.60 1.91
C ALA A 92 -14.17 3.72 2.90
N ARG A 93 -14.94 4.81 2.85
CA ARG A 93 -14.80 5.92 3.79
C ARG A 93 -15.12 5.50 5.22
N GLU A 94 -16.18 4.73 5.44
CA GLU A 94 -16.54 4.24 6.78
C GLU A 94 -15.47 3.31 7.37
N GLY A 95 -14.88 2.43 6.55
CA GLY A 95 -13.76 1.58 6.94
C GLY A 95 -12.54 2.41 7.33
N LEU A 96 -12.18 3.38 6.49
CA LEU A 96 -11.09 4.31 6.76
C LEU A 96 -11.32 5.13 8.03
N ASP A 97 -12.52 5.67 8.23
CA ASP A 97 -12.87 6.44 9.42
C ASP A 97 -12.71 5.58 10.68
N ARG A 98 -13.17 4.33 10.63
CA ARG A 98 -13.08 3.40 11.77
C ARG A 98 -11.64 3.03 12.09
N ASP A 99 -10.88 2.58 11.09
CA ASP A 99 -9.62 1.88 11.32
C ASP A 99 -8.37 2.71 11.01
N GLY A 100 -8.51 3.83 10.30
CA GLY A 100 -7.42 4.69 9.83
C GLY A 100 -6.77 4.23 8.52
N PHE A 101 -7.15 3.02 8.09
CA PHE A 101 -6.79 2.44 6.81
C PHE A 101 -7.96 1.63 6.22
N VAL A 102 -7.92 1.36 4.92
CA VAL A 102 -8.88 0.47 4.26
C VAL A 102 -8.20 -0.30 3.12
N VAL A 103 -8.57 -1.58 2.95
CA VAL A 103 -8.09 -2.42 1.85
C VAL A 103 -9.20 -2.56 0.82
N LEU A 104 -8.90 -2.18 -0.43
CA LEU A 104 -9.80 -2.26 -1.56
C LEU A 104 -9.36 -3.40 -2.49
N PRO A 105 -10.26 -4.32 -2.90
CA PRO A 105 -9.90 -5.45 -3.75
C PRO A 105 -9.62 -5.05 -5.20
N ALA A 106 -8.80 -5.84 -5.90
CA ALA A 106 -8.48 -5.68 -7.32
C ALA A 106 -9.64 -5.38 -8.22
N SER A 107 -10.72 -6.11 -7.95
CA SER A 107 -11.85 -6.19 -8.86
C SER A 107 -12.47 -4.82 -9.10
N LEU A 108 -12.15 -3.84 -8.25
CA LEU A 108 -12.54 -2.45 -8.38
C LEU A 108 -11.68 -1.69 -9.40
N PHE A 109 -10.47 -2.17 -9.73
CA PHE A 109 -9.51 -1.51 -10.62
C PHE A 109 -9.16 -2.39 -11.84
N PRO A 110 -10.13 -2.74 -12.70
CA PRO A 110 -9.91 -3.62 -13.85
C PRO A 110 -9.01 -2.99 -14.93
N SER A 111 -8.84 -1.68 -14.92
CA SER A 111 -7.98 -0.90 -15.81
C SER A 111 -6.48 -1.03 -15.49
N PHE A 112 -6.11 -1.57 -14.32
CA PHE A 112 -4.72 -1.76 -13.95
C PHE A 112 -4.11 -2.94 -14.71
N ASP A 113 -3.26 -2.62 -15.69
CA ASP A 113 -2.39 -3.61 -16.33
C ASP A 113 -1.20 -3.96 -15.42
N LEU A 114 -1.42 -4.90 -14.51
CA LEU A 114 -0.38 -5.35 -13.57
C LEU A 114 0.84 -5.94 -14.26
N THR A 115 0.68 -6.58 -15.41
CA THR A 115 1.81 -7.17 -16.14
C THR A 115 2.71 -6.04 -16.63
N ALA A 116 2.15 -5.04 -17.31
CA ALA A 116 2.89 -3.87 -17.75
C ALA A 116 3.53 -3.10 -16.58
N LEU A 117 2.80 -2.91 -15.47
CA LEU A 117 3.31 -2.23 -14.28
C LEU A 117 4.49 -2.99 -13.65
N ARG A 118 4.42 -4.32 -13.55
CA ARG A 118 5.51 -5.16 -13.01
C ARG A 118 6.75 -5.11 -13.88
N GLU A 119 6.58 -5.15 -15.20
CA GLU A 119 7.69 -5.08 -16.14
C GLU A 119 8.36 -3.70 -16.08
N ALA A 120 7.58 -2.62 -16.09
CA ALA A 120 8.06 -1.25 -15.93
C ALA A 120 8.78 -1.06 -14.58
N ALA A 121 8.19 -1.54 -13.49
CA ALA A 121 8.79 -1.55 -12.15
C ALA A 121 10.13 -2.28 -12.13
N SER A 122 10.22 -3.43 -12.79
CA SER A 122 11.46 -4.22 -12.86
C SER A 122 12.57 -3.50 -13.63
N ARG A 123 12.22 -2.85 -14.75
CA ARG A 123 13.17 -2.06 -15.55
C ARG A 123 13.70 -0.86 -14.78
N ILE A 124 12.81 -0.04 -14.20
CA ILE A 124 13.23 1.18 -13.48
C ILE A 124 13.98 0.83 -12.18
N THR A 125 13.65 -0.27 -11.52
CA THR A 125 14.41 -0.76 -10.36
C THR A 125 15.82 -1.19 -10.75
N THR A 126 15.97 -1.88 -11.88
CA THR A 126 17.29 -2.23 -12.43
C THR A 126 18.10 -0.98 -12.78
N ALA A 127 17.47 0.02 -13.39
CA ALA A 127 18.12 1.30 -13.69
C ALA A 127 18.60 2.02 -12.41
N ALA A 128 17.77 2.03 -11.36
CA ALA A 128 18.10 2.58 -10.06
C ALA A 128 19.29 1.87 -9.40
N ARG A 129 19.27 0.52 -9.35
CA ARG A 129 20.38 -0.27 -8.77
C ARG A 129 21.68 -0.14 -9.55
N THR A 130 21.61 0.06 -10.86
CA THR A 130 22.80 0.25 -11.72
C THR A 130 23.30 1.69 -11.75
N GLY A 131 22.65 2.62 -11.04
CA GLY A 131 23.04 4.03 -10.97
C GLY A 131 22.68 4.85 -12.22
N THR A 132 21.89 4.29 -13.14
CA THR A 132 21.41 5.00 -14.34
C THR A 132 20.10 5.76 -14.09
N TRP A 133 19.49 5.58 -12.92
CA TRP A 133 18.38 6.39 -12.42
C TRP A 133 18.71 7.02 -11.06
N PRO A 134 18.84 8.36 -10.96
CA PRO A 134 19.36 9.00 -9.75
C PRO A 134 18.30 9.24 -8.65
N TYR A 135 17.01 9.10 -8.97
CA TYR A 135 15.92 9.40 -8.05
C TYR A 135 15.58 8.17 -7.21
N ILE A 136 16.36 7.95 -6.15
CA ILE A 136 16.29 6.73 -5.33
C ILE A 136 16.10 7.05 -3.84
N ARG A 137 15.65 6.05 -3.08
CA ARG A 137 15.73 6.02 -1.62
C ARG A 137 16.78 5.00 -1.23
N THR A 138 17.89 5.46 -0.65
CA THR A 138 19.04 4.61 -0.33
C THR A 138 18.99 4.08 1.09
N LEU A 139 19.61 2.94 1.30
CA LEU A 139 19.88 2.40 2.63
C LEU A 139 21.05 3.15 3.30
N PRO A 140 21.09 3.20 4.64
CA PRO A 140 20.06 2.75 5.60
C PRO A 140 19.05 3.88 5.94
N LYS A 141 18.83 4.85 5.06
CA LYS A 141 18.12 6.09 5.41
C LYS A 141 16.61 6.01 5.15
N GLN A 142 15.80 6.12 6.20
CA GLN A 142 14.34 6.13 6.11
C GLN A 142 13.75 7.44 5.55
N PHE A 143 14.32 8.60 5.87
CA PHE A 143 13.74 9.91 5.49
C PHE A 143 14.67 10.69 4.55
N PRO A 144 14.13 11.58 3.70
CA PRO A 144 14.95 12.42 2.83
C PRO A 144 15.86 13.38 3.63
N PRO A 145 16.85 14.03 2.97
CA PRO A 145 17.27 13.81 1.58
C PRO A 145 18.07 12.51 1.43
N TRP A 146 17.80 11.73 0.37
CA TRP A 146 18.58 10.53 0.07
C TRP A 146 19.75 10.89 -0.88
N PRO A 147 20.94 10.29 -0.70
CA PRO A 147 22.01 10.36 -1.69
C PRO A 147 21.59 9.66 -3.00
N GLN A 148 22.34 9.93 -4.06
CA GLN A 148 22.11 9.35 -5.39
C GLN A 148 22.97 8.10 -5.65
N ASP A 149 23.86 7.74 -4.71
CA ASP A 149 24.70 6.55 -4.80
C ASP A 149 23.95 5.30 -4.32
N PRO A 150 23.66 4.31 -5.18
CA PRO A 150 22.96 3.08 -4.81
C PRO A 150 23.88 2.03 -4.16
N SER A 151 25.18 2.31 -3.95
CA SER A 151 26.17 1.31 -3.50
C SER A 151 25.82 0.63 -2.17
N ALA A 152 25.13 1.32 -1.26
CA ALA A 152 24.65 0.78 0.01
C ALA A 152 23.33 -0.01 -0.12
N GLY A 153 22.76 -0.09 -1.31
CA GLY A 153 21.43 -0.64 -1.60
C GLY A 153 20.33 0.42 -1.58
N ILE A 154 19.17 0.06 -2.13
CA ILE A 154 18.00 0.93 -2.23
C ILE A 154 16.77 0.25 -1.63
N TRP A 155 15.81 1.05 -1.16
CA TRP A 155 14.50 0.56 -0.72
C TRP A 155 13.34 1.30 -1.39
N GLY A 156 13.64 2.23 -2.30
CA GLY A 156 12.63 2.90 -3.10
C GLY A 156 13.19 3.56 -4.35
N VAL A 157 12.32 3.71 -5.34
CA VAL A 157 12.53 4.43 -6.59
C VAL A 157 11.52 5.56 -6.66
N GLN A 158 11.97 6.74 -7.08
CA GLN A 158 11.19 7.95 -7.10
C GLN A 158 11.08 8.51 -8.52
N HIS A 159 10.25 9.54 -8.68
CA HIS A 159 10.08 10.28 -9.94
C HIS A 159 9.58 9.40 -11.10
N LEU A 160 8.65 8.47 -10.82
CA LEU A 160 8.15 7.51 -11.82
C LEU A 160 7.54 8.18 -13.06
N LEU A 161 7.01 9.41 -12.92
CA LEU A 161 6.39 10.18 -14.00
C LEU A 161 7.37 11.10 -14.75
N HIS A 162 8.65 11.10 -14.38
CA HIS A 162 9.64 11.97 -15.02
C HIS A 162 9.79 11.61 -16.51
N PRO A 163 9.83 12.57 -17.46
CA PRO A 163 9.84 12.29 -18.90
C PRO A 163 10.99 11.40 -19.38
N SER A 164 12.13 11.41 -18.68
CA SER A 164 13.26 10.51 -18.98
C SER A 164 13.05 9.06 -18.56
N ASN A 165 12.00 8.73 -17.79
CA ASN A 165 11.60 7.35 -17.58
C ASN A 165 10.84 6.88 -18.83
N PRO A 166 11.32 5.89 -19.60
CA PRO A 166 10.63 5.42 -20.81
C PRO A 166 9.23 4.88 -20.51
N ASP A 167 8.99 4.37 -19.29
CA ASP A 167 7.73 3.80 -18.86
C ASP A 167 6.82 4.81 -18.11
N HIS A 168 7.13 6.11 -18.12
CA HIS A 168 6.37 7.12 -17.36
C HIS A 168 4.87 7.13 -17.67
N LEU A 169 4.48 6.85 -18.92
CA LEU A 169 3.06 6.75 -19.30
C LEU A 169 2.37 5.48 -18.79
N ILE A 170 3.10 4.39 -18.53
CA ILE A 170 2.54 3.19 -17.91
C ILE A 170 2.17 3.52 -16.46
N PHE A 171 3.09 4.15 -15.74
CA PHE A 171 2.87 4.63 -14.38
C PHE A 171 1.79 5.72 -14.29
N ALA A 172 1.74 6.64 -15.26
CA ALA A 172 0.71 7.68 -15.30
C ALA A 172 -0.71 7.10 -15.41
N ARG A 173 -0.90 6.02 -16.19
CA ARG A 173 -2.22 5.38 -16.34
C ARG A 173 -2.76 4.85 -15.02
N SER A 174 -1.93 4.24 -14.18
CA SER A 174 -2.37 3.80 -12.85
C SER A 174 -2.53 4.97 -11.89
N TYR A 175 -1.67 5.99 -11.97
CA TYR A 175 -1.71 7.14 -11.08
C TYR A 175 -2.95 8.03 -11.29
N PHE A 176 -3.42 8.15 -12.53
CA PHE A 176 -4.58 8.94 -12.93
C PHE A 176 -5.78 8.08 -13.34
N ASP A 177 -5.87 6.86 -12.83
CA ASP A 177 -7.01 5.99 -13.14
C ASP A 177 -8.33 6.61 -12.65
N ALA A 178 -9.37 6.55 -13.48
CA ALA A 178 -10.62 7.23 -13.19
C ALA A 178 -11.36 6.63 -11.99
N GLU A 179 -11.28 5.32 -11.79
CA GLU A 179 -11.94 4.66 -10.66
C GLU A 179 -11.16 4.90 -9.37
N LEU A 180 -9.82 4.85 -9.45
CA LEU A 180 -8.92 5.27 -8.38
C LEU A 180 -9.26 6.68 -7.88
N LEU A 181 -9.36 7.66 -8.78
CA LEU A 181 -9.64 9.06 -8.42
C LEU A 181 -11.00 9.24 -7.73
N LYS A 182 -12.02 8.45 -8.08
CA LYS A 182 -13.30 8.45 -7.34
C LYS A 182 -13.14 7.97 -5.91
N TYR A 183 -12.40 6.89 -5.68
CA TYR A 183 -12.09 6.45 -4.32
C TYR A 183 -11.30 7.51 -3.54
N VAL A 184 -10.27 8.11 -4.16
CA VAL A 184 -9.50 9.21 -3.53
C VAL A 184 -10.44 10.34 -3.12
N GLY A 185 -11.28 10.82 -4.03
CA GLY A 185 -12.24 11.90 -3.79
C GLY A 185 -13.21 11.55 -2.66
N ALA A 186 -13.77 10.33 -2.66
CA ALA A 186 -14.67 9.88 -1.61
C ALA A 186 -14.00 9.75 -0.23
N LEU A 187 -12.76 9.24 -0.19
CA LEU A 187 -12.00 9.06 1.05
C LEU A 187 -11.55 10.39 1.66
N ILE A 188 -11.18 11.37 0.83
CA ILE A 188 -10.84 12.73 1.29
C ILE A 188 -12.11 13.54 1.58
N GLY A 189 -13.20 13.27 0.88
CA GLY A 189 -14.45 14.05 0.93
C GLY A 189 -14.42 15.30 0.06
N CYS A 190 -13.89 15.19 -1.16
CA CYS A 190 -13.78 16.29 -2.13
C CYS A 190 -14.13 15.84 -3.56
N GLU A 191 -14.29 16.80 -4.46
CA GLU A 191 -14.51 16.52 -5.87
C GLU A 191 -13.18 16.23 -6.59
N GLN A 192 -13.24 15.57 -7.73
CA GLN A 192 -12.04 15.21 -8.48
C GLN A 192 -11.22 16.45 -8.90
N ASP A 193 -11.88 17.57 -9.22
CA ASP A 193 -11.22 18.82 -9.62
C ASP A 193 -10.48 19.50 -8.46
N ASP A 194 -10.76 19.12 -7.21
CA ASP A 194 -10.02 19.58 -6.03
C ASP A 194 -8.73 18.77 -5.80
N LEU A 195 -8.59 17.60 -6.45
CA LEU A 195 -7.46 16.69 -6.23
C LEU A 195 -6.18 17.22 -6.85
N THR A 196 -5.13 17.29 -6.02
CA THR A 196 -3.76 17.45 -6.48
C THR A 196 -2.98 16.17 -6.23
N MET A 197 -2.48 15.59 -7.32
CA MET A 197 -1.68 14.38 -7.27
C MET A 197 -0.21 14.74 -7.03
N GLU A 198 0.28 14.53 -5.81
CA GLU A 198 1.61 14.98 -5.39
C GLU A 198 2.71 13.93 -5.62
N LEU A 199 2.77 12.93 -4.74
CA LEU A 199 3.90 12.02 -4.64
C LEU A 199 3.55 10.67 -5.26
N TYR A 200 4.33 10.24 -6.26
CA TYR A 200 4.27 8.89 -6.80
C TYR A 200 5.64 8.21 -6.77
N ASN A 201 5.80 7.32 -5.80
CA ASN A 201 7.02 6.58 -5.56
C ASN A 201 6.72 5.08 -5.52
N MET A 202 7.74 4.29 -5.84
CA MET A 202 7.68 2.84 -5.75
C MET A 202 8.62 2.37 -4.64
N LEU A 203 8.09 1.63 -3.68
CA LEU A 203 8.93 0.90 -2.74
C LEU A 203 9.43 -0.37 -3.40
N VAL A 204 10.70 -0.71 -3.18
CA VAL A 204 11.32 -1.91 -3.73
C VAL A 204 11.93 -2.73 -2.61
N ARG A 205 11.98 -4.06 -2.80
CA ARG A 205 12.63 -4.96 -1.83
C ARG A 205 14.06 -4.45 -1.54
N PRO A 206 14.37 -4.11 -0.28
CA PRO A 206 15.70 -3.67 0.12
C PRO A 206 16.77 -4.73 -0.17
N ASP A 207 17.96 -4.29 -0.58
CA ASP A 207 19.09 -5.19 -0.83
C ASP A 207 19.65 -5.85 0.44
N HIS A 208 19.39 -5.24 1.60
CA HIS A 208 19.73 -5.74 2.93
C HIS A 208 18.53 -5.63 3.88
N LYS A 209 18.54 -6.35 5.01
CA LYS A 209 17.47 -6.24 6.02
C LYS A 209 17.28 -4.77 6.41
N PHE A 210 16.06 -4.29 6.26
CA PHE A 210 15.72 -2.90 6.50
C PHE A 210 14.28 -2.80 6.97
N GLU A 211 14.05 -1.95 7.96
CA GLU A 211 12.74 -1.64 8.46
C GLU A 211 12.62 -0.15 8.75
N LEU A 212 11.41 0.36 8.61
CA LEU A 212 11.06 1.72 8.96
C LEU A 212 10.69 1.73 10.44
N ARG A 213 11.20 2.72 11.17
CA ARG A 213 10.78 2.96 12.55
C ARG A 213 9.29 3.29 12.61
N TRP A 214 8.64 3.02 13.73
CA TRP A 214 7.27 3.46 13.98
C TRP A 214 7.16 4.98 13.82
N HIS A 215 6.23 5.43 12.99
CA HIS A 215 6.03 6.84 12.71
C HIS A 215 4.60 7.14 12.28
N ARG A 216 4.27 8.44 12.39
CA ARG A 216 3.17 9.07 11.67
C ARG A 216 3.77 9.98 10.62
N ASP A 217 3.13 10.08 9.47
CA ASP A 217 3.69 10.82 8.32
C ASP A 217 3.76 12.33 8.59
N ASP A 218 2.81 12.87 9.34
CA ASP A 218 2.62 14.31 9.56
C ASP A 218 2.72 14.77 11.01
N ILE A 219 3.13 13.87 11.92
CA ILE A 219 3.28 14.13 13.35
C ILE A 219 4.66 13.60 13.79
N PRO A 220 5.56 14.47 14.29
CA PRO A 220 6.88 14.04 14.73
C PRO A 220 6.78 13.14 15.97
N ALA A 221 7.77 12.25 16.15
CA ALA A 221 7.82 11.35 17.31
C ALA A 221 7.97 12.11 18.65
N THR A 222 8.46 13.34 18.61
CA THR A 222 8.64 14.21 19.79
C THR A 222 7.38 14.96 20.20
N ALA A 223 6.29 14.88 19.43
CA ALA A 223 5.06 15.60 19.73
C ALA A 223 4.46 15.16 21.07
N SER A 224 3.95 16.11 21.86
CA SER A 224 3.17 15.82 23.06
C SER A 224 1.82 15.19 22.70
N ALA A 225 1.12 14.63 23.69
CA ALA A 225 -0.23 14.09 23.45
C ALA A 225 -1.22 15.19 23.02
N GLU A 226 -1.08 16.39 23.57
CA GLU A 226 -1.89 17.56 23.21
C GLU A 226 -1.61 18.01 21.78
N GLU A 227 -0.34 18.09 21.37
CA GLU A 227 0.05 18.44 19.99
C GLU A 227 -0.46 17.41 18.98
N GLU A 228 -0.39 16.12 19.34
CA GLU A 228 -0.94 15.02 18.55
C GLU A 228 -2.45 15.19 18.37
N LEU A 229 -3.20 15.33 19.46
CA LEU A 229 -4.65 15.50 19.39
C LEU A 229 -5.05 16.79 18.65
N GLU A 230 -4.33 17.89 18.85
CA GLU A 230 -4.58 19.13 18.11
C GLU A 230 -4.43 18.90 16.59
N ARG A 231 -3.41 18.15 16.18
CA ARG A 231 -3.19 17.81 14.77
C ARG A 231 -4.23 16.82 14.25
N LEU A 232 -4.56 15.78 15.00
CA LEU A 232 -5.48 14.70 14.59
C LEU A 232 -6.94 15.18 14.51
N ASN A 233 -7.34 16.16 15.34
CA ASN A 233 -8.67 16.75 15.29
C ASN A 233 -8.90 17.69 14.08
N LYS A 234 -7.86 17.98 13.29
CA LYS A 234 -7.97 18.78 12.05
C LYS A 234 -8.25 17.87 10.85
N PRO A 235 -9.08 18.27 9.87
CA PRO A 235 -9.44 17.44 8.73
C PRO A 235 -8.26 16.83 7.97
N GLY A 236 -8.49 15.62 7.45
CA GLY A 236 -7.65 14.82 6.56
C GLY A 236 -7.57 15.32 5.12
N TRP A 237 -6.64 16.20 4.75
CA TRP A 237 -6.53 16.68 3.35
C TRP A 237 -5.65 15.83 2.42
N HIS A 238 -5.16 14.68 2.87
CA HIS A 238 -4.29 13.82 2.07
C HIS A 238 -4.64 12.36 2.30
N ALA A 239 -4.70 11.58 1.22
CA ALA A 239 -4.78 10.13 1.27
C ALA A 239 -3.47 9.55 0.74
N GLN A 240 -2.90 8.56 1.44
CA GLN A 240 -1.86 7.72 0.87
C GLN A 240 -2.49 6.41 0.38
N TRP A 241 -2.09 5.97 -0.81
CA TRP A 241 -2.45 4.65 -1.33
C TRP A 241 -1.23 3.87 -1.72
N ASN A 242 -1.34 2.55 -1.56
CA ASN A 242 -0.33 1.58 -1.92
C ASN A 242 -0.98 0.52 -2.81
N LEU A 243 -0.42 0.33 -4.00
CA LEU A 243 -0.80 -0.77 -4.90
C LEU A 243 0.28 -1.84 -4.86
N ALA A 244 -0.10 -3.04 -4.42
CA ALA A 244 0.81 -4.17 -4.38
C ALA A 244 1.04 -4.75 -5.78
N LEU A 245 2.25 -4.56 -6.31
CA LEU A 245 2.66 -5.22 -7.57
C LEU A 245 2.99 -6.70 -7.34
N PHE A 246 3.48 -7.05 -6.16
CA PHE A 246 3.79 -8.42 -5.73
C PHE A 246 3.04 -8.73 -4.43
N ASP A 247 2.97 -10.00 -4.02
CA ASP A 247 2.39 -10.35 -2.71
C ASP A 247 3.18 -9.58 -1.64
N ASP A 248 2.49 -8.79 -0.84
CA ASP A 248 3.10 -7.86 0.09
C ASP A 248 2.52 -8.02 1.49
N ALA A 249 3.40 -7.96 2.48
CA ALA A 249 3.06 -7.93 3.90
C ALA A 249 3.95 -6.93 4.65
N SER A 250 4.43 -5.90 3.95
CA SER A 250 5.45 -4.99 4.46
C SER A 250 4.86 -3.87 5.32
N LEU A 251 3.61 -3.50 5.08
CA LEU A 251 2.90 -2.47 5.81
C LEU A 251 2.35 -3.02 7.14
N ILE A 252 2.76 -2.38 8.23
CA ILE A 252 2.26 -2.65 9.58
C ILE A 252 1.61 -1.37 10.10
N VAL A 253 0.41 -1.48 10.66
CA VAL A 253 -0.37 -0.35 11.20
C VAL A 253 -0.87 -0.65 12.61
N VAL A 254 -1.21 0.38 13.36
CA VAL A 254 -2.01 0.25 14.58
C VAL A 254 -3.41 0.82 14.29
N PRO A 255 -4.43 -0.02 14.07
CA PRO A 255 -5.76 0.45 13.73
C PRO A 255 -6.34 1.40 14.78
N GLY A 256 -7.03 2.45 14.33
CA GLY A 256 -7.62 3.47 15.19
C GLY A 256 -6.61 4.49 15.76
N SER A 257 -5.32 4.33 15.47
CA SER A 257 -4.29 5.26 15.96
C SER A 257 -4.45 6.67 15.36
N HIS A 258 -5.00 6.83 14.16
CA HIS A 258 -5.35 8.13 13.55
C HIS A 258 -6.30 9.01 14.39
N ARG A 259 -7.01 8.45 15.38
CA ARG A 259 -8.02 9.17 16.18
C ARG A 259 -7.61 9.48 17.62
N ARG A 260 -6.40 9.09 18.01
CA ARG A 260 -5.89 9.27 19.38
C ARG A 260 -4.41 9.61 19.38
N ALA A 261 -3.98 10.28 20.45
CA ALA A 261 -2.57 10.35 20.78
C ALA A 261 -1.97 8.95 20.95
N ARG A 262 -0.64 8.85 20.81
CA ARG A 262 0.10 7.65 21.18
C ARG A 262 -0.13 7.35 22.66
N THR A 263 -0.37 6.08 22.95
CA THR A 263 -0.40 5.56 24.32
C THR A 263 0.99 5.65 24.95
N THR A 264 1.06 5.52 26.27
CA THR A 264 2.35 5.42 26.99
C THR A 264 3.20 4.28 26.44
N THR A 265 2.60 3.12 26.15
CA THR A 265 3.32 1.97 25.57
C THR A 265 3.92 2.27 24.20
N GLU A 266 3.17 2.91 23.30
CA GLU A 266 3.67 3.28 21.97
C GLU A 266 4.76 4.36 22.06
N ARG A 267 4.65 5.28 23.01
CA ARG A 267 5.61 6.36 23.23
C ARG A 267 6.93 5.88 23.81
N ASP A 268 6.86 4.93 24.73
CA ASP A 268 8.03 4.38 25.42
C ASP A 268 8.69 3.23 24.63
N ALA A 269 8.04 2.77 23.55
CA ALA A 269 8.55 1.71 22.69
C ALA A 269 9.87 2.11 22.01
N HIS A 270 10.73 1.12 21.81
CA HIS A 270 11.93 1.32 20.99
C HIS A 270 11.49 1.71 19.54
N PRO A 271 12.23 2.58 18.83
CA PRO A 271 11.83 2.99 17.47
C PRO A 271 11.59 1.83 16.49
N TYR A 272 12.28 0.72 16.71
CA TYR A 272 12.15 -0.53 15.94
C TYR A 272 11.54 -1.67 16.77
N GLU A 273 10.67 -1.35 17.72
CA GLU A 273 10.01 -2.34 18.55
C GLU A 273 9.33 -3.41 17.66
N PRO A 274 9.64 -4.71 17.84
CA PRO A 274 9.09 -5.79 17.02
C PRO A 274 7.56 -5.82 17.03
N THR A 275 6.94 -5.48 18.15
CA THR A 275 5.49 -5.57 18.32
C THR A 275 4.93 -4.42 19.15
N LEU A 276 3.91 -3.73 18.65
CA LEU A 276 3.06 -2.84 19.44
C LEU A 276 1.71 -3.52 19.77
N PRO A 277 1.04 -3.11 20.86
CA PRO A 277 -0.33 -3.53 21.14
C PRO A 277 -1.24 -3.28 19.94
N ASP A 278 -2.13 -4.23 19.66
CA ASP A 278 -3.15 -4.15 18.60
C ASP A 278 -2.61 -3.92 17.17
N GLN A 279 -1.31 -4.07 16.94
CA GLN A 279 -0.76 -3.93 15.60
C GLN A 279 -1.35 -4.95 14.62
N LEU A 280 -1.43 -4.56 13.36
CA LEU A 280 -1.90 -5.37 12.26
C LEU A 280 -0.90 -5.32 11.10
N THR A 281 -0.53 -6.50 10.60
CA THR A 281 0.20 -6.61 9.33
C THR A 281 -0.80 -6.67 8.18
N VAL A 282 -0.77 -5.67 7.31
CA VAL A 282 -1.63 -5.61 6.13
C VAL A 282 -1.08 -6.57 5.09
N LYS A 283 -1.89 -7.54 4.65
CA LYS A 283 -1.52 -8.52 3.62
C LYS A 283 -2.23 -8.17 2.32
N LEU A 284 -1.47 -7.95 1.26
CA LEU A 284 -1.96 -7.62 -0.07
C LEU A 284 -1.53 -8.70 -1.06
N LYS A 285 -2.47 -9.21 -1.87
CA LYS A 285 -2.14 -10.24 -2.88
C LYS A 285 -1.93 -9.65 -4.27
N ALA A 286 -0.82 -10.06 -4.89
CA ALA A 286 -0.51 -9.80 -6.29
C ALA A 286 -1.50 -10.51 -7.22
N GLY A 287 -2.00 -9.82 -8.25
CA GLY A 287 -2.97 -10.41 -9.19
C GLY A 287 -4.41 -10.45 -8.64
N LYS A 288 -4.60 -10.02 -7.39
CA LYS A 288 -5.88 -9.54 -6.86
C LYS A 288 -5.80 -8.07 -6.46
N ASN A 289 -4.88 -7.29 -7.07
CA ASN A 289 -4.71 -5.82 -7.03
C ASN A 289 -5.29 -5.16 -5.76
N ASP A 290 -4.95 -5.72 -4.61
CA ASP A 290 -5.40 -5.18 -3.35
C ASP A 290 -4.66 -3.86 -3.15
N ALA A 291 -5.41 -2.77 -2.98
CA ALA A 291 -4.87 -1.47 -2.67
C ALA A 291 -5.13 -1.15 -1.20
N ALA A 292 -4.09 -0.79 -0.46
CA ALA A 292 -4.24 -0.30 0.91
C ALA A 292 -4.19 1.21 0.93
N TRP A 293 -5.17 1.82 1.59
CA TRP A 293 -5.27 3.25 1.82
C TRP A 293 -5.03 3.54 3.28
N LYS A 294 -4.35 4.63 3.59
CA LYS A 294 -4.05 5.05 4.96
C LYS A 294 -4.18 6.57 5.09
N PHE A 295 -4.74 7.02 6.21
CA PHE A 295 -4.71 8.42 6.63
C PHE A 295 -4.04 8.52 8.00
N ARG A 296 -2.86 9.14 8.08
CA ARG A 296 -2.25 9.66 9.34
C ARG A 296 -2.06 8.64 10.48
N ASP A 297 -2.22 7.36 10.19
CA ASP A 297 -2.04 6.28 11.14
C ASP A 297 -0.57 6.13 11.56
N GLU A 298 -0.37 5.59 12.75
CA GLU A 298 0.92 5.06 13.15
C GLU A 298 1.22 3.79 12.37
N GLY A 299 2.35 3.79 11.67
CA GLY A 299 2.77 2.66 10.86
C GLY A 299 4.26 2.37 10.99
N GLY A 300 4.58 1.09 10.89
CA GLY A 300 5.91 0.55 10.68
C GLY A 300 5.98 -0.09 9.30
N GLY A 301 7.18 -0.25 8.78
CA GLY A 301 7.42 -0.97 7.53
C GLY A 301 8.48 -2.02 7.75
N ARG A 302 8.24 -3.28 7.39
CA ARG A 302 9.26 -4.33 7.42
C ARG A 302 9.39 -4.97 6.05
N ALA A 303 10.63 -5.23 5.63
CA ALA A 303 10.92 -5.90 4.38
C ALA A 303 11.98 -6.99 4.55
#